data_AF-A0A1I8PK80-F1
#
_entry.id   AF-A0A1I8PK80-F1
#
_cell.length_a   1.000
_cell.length_b   1.000
_cell.length_c   1.000
_cell.angle_alpha   90.00
_cell.angle_beta   90.00
_cell.angle_gamma   90.00
#
_symmetry.space_group_name_H-M   'P 1'
#
loop_
_entity.id
_entity.type
_entity.pdbx_description
1 polymer ?
#
loop_
_entity_poly.entity_id
_entity_poly.type
_entity_poly.pdbx_seq_one_letter_code
_entity_poly.pdbx_strand_id
1 'polypeptide(L)'
;MIGRLFRAHGEFCASHPWEVIVALLTMTACMLTVDKQQYFTSAAAASAAGTTDGGGGVGGGGGGGLPTSSATSSRYRPCHGWTQSCDGLEAEYNAADVIVMTIVRCAAVLYCYYQFCSLHKLGSKYILGIAGLFAVFSSFIFTTTIIKFLGSDITDLKDALFFLLLLIDLSNSGTLAQLALAGTNQAEVTQNIARGLELLGPAISLDTIVETLVIGVGTLSGVQRLEVLCTFAVMSVIVNYVVFMTFYPACLSLILDLSRNGMDMSLVRAKAKDSKLLKALNEEEQKANPVVQRVKIIMTTGLMIVHIYSRMVFSNGDYESVDKTFTPQLNMNVNNNRTESGELSDLIIK
;
A
#
# COMPACT_ATOMS: atom_id res chain seq x y z
N MET A 1 -5.57 28.96 -2.08
CA MET A 1 -5.92 28.69 -0.65
C MET A 1 -5.22 27.44 -0.14
N ILE A 2 -5.29 26.30 -0.84
CA ILE A 2 -4.62 25.04 -0.47
C ILE A 2 -3.10 25.16 -0.24
N GLY A 3 -2.36 25.87 -1.10
CA GLY A 3 -0.91 26.06 -0.90
C GLY A 3 -0.54 26.69 0.45
N ARG A 4 -1.37 27.60 0.98
CA ARG A 4 -1.12 28.23 2.29
C ARG A 4 -1.23 27.25 3.45
N LEU A 5 -2.04 26.20 3.33
CA LEU A 5 -2.12 25.14 4.33
C LEU A 5 -0.85 24.29 4.33
N PHE A 6 -0.38 23.89 3.14
CA PHE A 6 0.91 23.19 3.01
C PHE A 6 2.08 24.02 3.51
N ARG A 7 2.05 25.33 3.28
CA ARG A 7 3.04 26.26 3.85
C ARG A 7 3.03 26.23 5.37
N ALA A 8 1.88 26.43 5.99
CA ALA A 8 1.75 26.46 7.44
C ALA A 8 2.15 25.12 8.07
N HIS A 9 1.79 24.01 7.44
CA HIS A 9 2.22 22.68 7.86
C HIS A 9 3.74 22.50 7.77
N GLY A 10 4.33 22.89 6.64
CA GLY A 10 5.78 22.84 6.44
C GLY A 10 6.56 23.70 7.43
N GLU A 11 6.03 24.88 7.73
CA GLU A 11 6.59 25.79 8.73
C GLU A 11 6.54 25.18 10.13
N PHE A 12 5.43 24.56 10.52
CA PHE A 12 5.30 23.83 11.78
C PHE A 12 6.33 22.68 11.85
N CYS A 13 6.40 21.84 10.82
CA CYS A 13 7.32 20.70 10.77
C CYS A 13 8.79 21.11 10.86
N ALA A 14 9.15 22.22 10.19
CA ALA A 14 10.52 22.72 10.18
C ALA A 14 10.89 23.51 11.45
N SER A 15 9.93 24.14 12.13
CA SER A 15 10.18 24.93 13.35
C SER A 15 10.33 24.07 14.59
N HIS A 16 9.63 22.94 14.67
CA HIS A 16 9.66 22.02 15.80
C HIS A 16 10.15 20.62 15.38
N PRO A 17 11.36 20.49 14.80
CA PRO A 17 11.75 19.25 14.14
C PRO A 17 11.89 18.09 15.14
N TRP A 18 12.40 18.35 16.35
CA TRP A 18 12.54 17.34 17.40
C TRP A 18 11.20 16.80 17.87
N GLU A 19 10.22 17.68 18.11
CA GLU A 19 8.88 17.28 18.56
C GLU A 19 8.19 16.41 17.52
N VAL A 20 8.29 16.78 16.25
CA VAL A 20 7.69 16.04 15.13
C VAL A 20 8.36 14.67 14.96
N ILE A 21 9.70 14.61 14.98
CA ILE A 21 10.45 13.36 14.85
C ILE A 21 10.13 12.42 16.02
N VAL A 22 10.15 12.94 17.25
CA VAL A 22 9.83 12.14 18.44
C VAL A 22 8.38 11.69 18.41
N ALA A 23 7.43 12.56 18.09
CA ALA A 23 6.02 12.19 17.99
C ALA A 23 5.78 11.08 16.97
N LEU A 24 6.41 11.14 15.79
CA LEU A 24 6.31 10.10 14.76
C LEU A 24 6.95 8.78 15.21
N LEU A 25 8.13 8.85 15.83
CA LEU A 25 8.80 7.67 16.38
C LEU A 25 7.98 7.03 17.50
N THR A 26 7.46 7.84 18.42
CA THR A 26 6.60 7.39 19.52
C THR A 26 5.31 6.79 18.97
N MET A 27 4.65 7.43 18.00
CA MET A 27 3.44 6.88 17.37
C MET A 27 3.73 5.52 16.73
N THR A 28 4.85 5.41 16.00
CA THR A 28 5.27 4.15 15.37
C THR A 28 5.60 3.09 16.42
N ALA A 29 6.30 3.45 17.50
CA ALA A 29 6.59 2.57 18.62
C ALA A 29 5.33 2.14 19.39
N CYS A 30 4.35 3.03 19.54
CA CYS A 30 3.05 2.71 20.12
C CYS A 30 2.31 1.69 19.24
N MET A 31 2.25 1.91 17.92
CA MET A 31 1.70 0.94 16.98
C MET A 31 2.42 -0.42 17.07
N LEU A 32 3.74 -0.43 17.24
CA LEU A 32 4.52 -1.66 17.51
C LEU A 32 4.16 -2.32 18.85
N THR A 33 3.85 -1.54 19.88
CA THR A 33 3.61 -2.05 21.24
C THR A 33 2.21 -2.64 21.43
N VAL A 34 1.22 -2.23 20.63
CA VAL A 34 -0.20 -2.63 20.76
C VAL A 34 -0.45 -4.16 20.67
N ASP A 35 0.54 -5.00 20.30
CA ASP A 35 0.39 -6.48 20.30
C ASP A 35 1.07 -7.24 21.44
N LYS A 36 1.44 -6.57 22.54
CA LYS A 36 1.96 -7.32 23.70
C LYS A 36 0.89 -8.04 24.54
N GLN A 37 -0.36 -8.11 24.08
CA GLN A 37 -1.46 -8.68 24.89
C GLN A 37 -2.07 -9.99 24.35
N GLN A 38 -1.75 -10.42 23.13
CA GLN A 38 -2.27 -11.69 22.57
C GLN A 38 -1.24 -12.81 22.40
N TYR A 39 0.06 -12.52 22.41
CA TYR A 39 1.10 -13.58 22.39
C TYR A 39 1.53 -14.05 23.79
N PHE A 40 1.42 -13.20 24.83
CA PHE A 40 1.79 -13.58 26.20
C PHE A 40 0.69 -14.34 26.96
N THR A 41 -0.58 -14.19 26.57
CA THR A 41 -1.72 -14.89 27.20
C THR A 41 -1.84 -16.34 26.72
N SER A 42 -1.44 -16.64 25.49
CA SER A 42 -1.43 -18.02 24.96
C SER A 42 -0.31 -18.90 25.55
N ALA A 43 0.82 -18.29 25.93
CA ALA A 43 1.92 -19.01 26.59
C ALA A 43 1.66 -19.26 28.09
N ALA A 44 0.92 -18.38 28.77
CA ALA A 44 0.53 -18.55 30.17
C ALA A 44 -0.64 -19.54 30.36
N ALA A 45 -1.53 -19.68 29.36
CA ALA A 45 -2.58 -20.69 29.38
C ALA A 45 -2.05 -22.12 29.13
N ALA A 46 -0.95 -22.26 28.36
CA ALA A 46 -0.32 -23.56 28.10
C ALA A 46 0.53 -24.08 29.28
N SER A 47 0.96 -23.22 30.21
CA SER A 47 1.73 -23.63 31.41
C SER A 47 0.87 -23.93 32.64
N ALA A 48 -0.44 -23.63 32.60
CA ALA A 48 -1.38 -23.92 33.69
C ALA A 48 -2.11 -25.27 33.56
N ALA A 49 -1.96 -25.99 32.44
CA ALA A 49 -2.60 -27.28 32.20
C ALA A 49 -1.73 -28.51 32.53
N GLY A 50 -0.59 -28.32 33.21
CA GLY A 50 0.29 -29.39 33.65
C GLY A 50 0.36 -29.49 35.16
N THR A 51 -0.61 -30.18 35.80
CA THR A 51 -0.45 -30.84 37.12
C THR A 51 -1.73 -31.57 37.53
N THR A 52 -1.57 -32.64 38.32
CA THR A 52 -2.55 -33.64 38.82
C THR A 52 -2.75 -34.83 37.86
N ASP A 53 -1.98 -35.92 37.88
CA ASP A 53 -1.54 -36.86 38.94
C ASP A 53 -2.49 -38.06 39.14
N GLY A 54 -1.92 -39.27 38.99
CA GLY A 54 -2.17 -40.40 39.89
C GLY A 54 -3.17 -41.50 39.51
N GLY A 55 -2.64 -42.62 38.97
CA GLY A 55 -2.80 -43.93 39.67
C GLY A 55 -3.55 -45.09 38.99
N GLY A 56 -2.81 -46.15 38.63
CA GLY A 56 -3.15 -47.52 39.07
C GLY A 56 -3.60 -48.59 38.06
N GLY A 57 -2.66 -49.42 37.58
CA GLY A 57 -2.66 -50.86 37.92
C GLY A 57 -3.26 -51.94 36.97
N VAL A 58 -2.36 -52.61 36.24
CA VAL A 58 -2.19 -54.08 36.01
C VAL A 58 -3.23 -54.90 35.20
N GLY A 59 -2.75 -55.56 34.12
CA GLY A 59 -2.98 -57.02 33.92
C GLY A 59 -3.38 -57.54 32.53
N GLY A 60 -2.39 -57.95 31.71
CA GLY A 60 -2.34 -59.26 31.03
C GLY A 60 -3.16 -59.58 29.76
N GLY A 61 -2.48 -60.09 28.74
CA GLY A 61 -3.03 -61.15 27.85
C GLY A 61 -3.00 -60.84 26.35
N GLY A 62 -2.26 -61.64 25.57
CA GLY A 62 -2.04 -61.45 24.14
C GLY A 62 -3.19 -61.92 23.23
N GLY A 63 -3.01 -61.70 21.93
CA GLY A 63 -3.88 -62.26 20.88
C GLY A 63 -3.97 -61.36 19.66
N GLY A 64 -3.42 -61.80 18.52
CA GLY A 64 -3.43 -61.07 17.26
C GLY A 64 -4.81 -60.94 16.61
N GLY A 65 -4.95 -59.96 15.73
CA GLY A 65 -6.13 -59.77 14.88
C GLY A 65 -6.09 -58.46 14.12
N LEU A 66 -6.11 -58.55 12.78
CA LEU A 66 -6.35 -57.47 11.82
C LEU A 66 -7.56 -56.60 12.20
N PRO A 67 -7.56 -55.27 11.95
CA PRO A 67 -8.79 -54.51 11.98
C PRO A 67 -9.44 -54.48 10.59
N THR A 68 -10.69 -54.94 10.57
CA THR A 68 -11.72 -54.61 9.59
C THR A 68 -12.24 -53.20 9.91
N SER A 69 -12.22 -52.29 8.93
CA SER A 69 -12.89 -50.99 9.03
C SER A 69 -14.27 -51.07 8.38
N SER A 70 -15.30 -50.95 9.22
CA SER A 70 -16.71 -50.81 8.88
C SER A 70 -17.01 -49.43 8.32
N ALA A 71 -17.78 -49.41 7.25
CA ALA A 71 -18.20 -48.23 6.50
C ALA A 71 -19.45 -47.58 7.11
N THR A 72 -19.44 -46.25 7.22
CA THR A 72 -20.67 -45.43 7.25
C THR A 72 -20.44 -44.08 6.54
N SER A 73 -20.90 -44.02 5.30
CA SER A 73 -21.61 -42.92 4.64
C SER A 73 -21.12 -41.47 4.84
N SER A 74 -20.19 -41.02 3.98
CA SER A 74 -20.10 -39.62 3.55
C SER A 74 -20.59 -39.54 2.10
N ARG A 75 -21.66 -38.78 1.87
CA ARG A 75 -22.30 -38.60 0.56
C ARG A 75 -21.55 -37.52 -0.23
N TYR A 76 -20.33 -37.82 -0.66
CA TYR A 76 -19.60 -37.01 -1.63
C TYR A 76 -20.16 -37.29 -3.03
N ARG A 77 -20.74 -36.28 -3.70
CA ARG A 77 -21.04 -36.37 -5.13
C ARG A 77 -19.72 -36.23 -5.90
N PRO A 78 -19.32 -37.19 -6.75
CA PRO A 78 -18.16 -37.03 -7.61
C PRO A 78 -18.49 -36.09 -8.76
N CYS A 79 -17.75 -34.99 -8.91
CA CYS A 79 -17.72 -34.25 -10.18
C CYS A 79 -16.97 -35.09 -11.21
N HIS A 80 -17.67 -35.53 -12.26
CA HIS A 80 -17.07 -36.24 -13.40
C HIS A 80 -16.59 -35.23 -14.44
N GLY A 81 -15.29 -35.26 -14.75
CA GLY A 81 -14.69 -34.67 -15.94
C GLY A 81 -13.75 -33.49 -15.64
N TRP A 82 -12.49 -33.64 -16.08
CA TRP A 82 -11.38 -32.66 -16.02
C TRP A 82 -10.52 -32.63 -14.74
N THR A 83 -9.96 -33.76 -14.34
CA THR A 83 -8.91 -33.81 -13.29
C THR A 83 -7.57 -34.37 -13.80
N GLN A 84 -7.27 -34.23 -15.10
CA GLN A 84 -6.02 -34.71 -15.66
C GLN A 84 -5.41 -33.63 -16.56
N SER A 85 -4.33 -33.02 -16.05
CA SER A 85 -3.46 -31.98 -16.64
C SER A 85 -3.64 -30.52 -16.19
N CYS A 86 -3.86 -30.27 -14.90
CA CYS A 86 -3.66 -28.91 -14.31
C CYS A 86 -2.29 -28.71 -13.63
N ASP A 87 -1.56 -29.78 -13.27
CA ASP A 87 -0.24 -29.66 -12.61
C ASP A 87 0.81 -28.91 -13.44
N GLY A 88 0.74 -29.01 -14.78
CA GLY A 88 1.67 -28.32 -15.68
C GLY A 88 1.45 -26.81 -15.73
N LEU A 89 0.18 -26.37 -15.71
CA LEU A 89 -0.20 -24.95 -15.73
C LEU A 89 0.07 -24.25 -14.40
N GLU A 90 -0.12 -24.96 -13.28
CA GLU A 90 0.23 -24.45 -11.95
C GLU A 90 1.75 -24.31 -11.79
N ALA A 91 2.55 -25.26 -12.29
CA ALA A 91 4.01 -25.15 -12.32
C ALA A 91 4.49 -23.98 -13.20
N GLU A 92 3.86 -23.76 -14.35
CA GLU A 92 4.16 -22.64 -15.25
C GLU A 92 3.79 -21.28 -14.64
N TYR A 93 2.63 -21.18 -13.97
CA TYR A 93 2.20 -19.98 -13.25
C TYR A 93 3.12 -19.66 -12.06
N ASN A 94 3.56 -20.68 -11.33
CA ASN A 94 4.52 -20.54 -10.24
C ASN A 94 5.90 -20.08 -10.75
N ALA A 95 6.36 -20.61 -11.90
CA ALA A 95 7.59 -20.14 -12.51
C ALA A 95 7.49 -18.69 -12.98
N ALA A 96 6.36 -18.30 -13.61
CA ALA A 96 6.12 -16.94 -14.05
C ALA A 96 6.08 -15.94 -12.88
N ASP A 97 5.39 -16.26 -11.78
CA ASP A 97 5.35 -15.43 -10.57
C ASP A 97 6.75 -15.20 -9.97
N VAL A 98 7.57 -16.26 -9.88
CA VAL A 98 8.96 -16.16 -9.40
C VAL A 98 9.81 -15.29 -10.31
N ILE A 99 9.66 -15.43 -11.64
CA ILE A 99 10.38 -14.62 -12.63
C ILE A 99 9.96 -13.16 -12.51
N VAL A 100 8.65 -12.87 -12.47
CA VAL A 100 8.12 -11.50 -12.34
C VAL A 100 8.59 -10.86 -11.04
N MET A 101 8.49 -11.56 -9.92
CA MET A 101 9.01 -11.08 -8.64
C MET A 101 10.50 -10.77 -8.68
N THR A 102 11.28 -11.61 -9.36
CA THR A 102 12.72 -11.36 -9.52
C THR A 102 12.99 -10.12 -10.37
N ILE A 103 12.24 -9.92 -11.44
CA ILE A 103 12.33 -8.70 -12.28
C ILE A 103 11.99 -7.46 -11.45
N VAL A 104 10.91 -7.50 -10.66
CA VAL A 104 10.51 -6.40 -9.77
C VAL A 104 11.62 -6.08 -8.78
N ARG A 105 12.24 -7.09 -8.15
CA ARG A 105 13.37 -6.90 -7.22
C ARG A 105 14.58 -6.25 -7.91
N CYS A 106 14.97 -6.75 -9.08
CA CYS A 106 16.08 -6.19 -9.85
C CYS A 106 15.78 -4.74 -10.27
N ALA A 107 14.56 -4.46 -10.72
CA ALA A 107 14.12 -3.11 -11.07
C ALA A 107 14.15 -2.18 -9.85
N ALA A 108 13.73 -2.64 -8.67
CA ALA A 108 13.75 -1.86 -7.43
C ALA A 108 15.18 -1.43 -7.05
N VAL A 109 16.14 -2.37 -7.11
CA VAL A 109 17.55 -2.08 -6.81
C VAL A 109 18.14 -1.12 -7.84
N LEU A 110 17.87 -1.34 -9.13
CA LEU A 110 18.34 -0.45 -10.20
C LEU A 110 17.73 0.95 -10.10
N TYR A 111 16.44 1.04 -9.78
CA TYR A 111 15.72 2.29 -9.58
C TYR A 111 16.32 3.06 -8.40
N CYS A 112 16.47 2.41 -7.24
CA CYS A 112 17.14 3.01 -6.08
C CYS A 112 18.55 3.48 -6.43
N TYR A 113 19.35 2.65 -7.09
CA TYR A 113 20.71 3.02 -7.51
C TYR A 113 20.70 4.25 -8.42
N TYR A 114 19.84 4.26 -9.45
CA TYR A 114 19.70 5.41 -10.35
C TYR A 114 19.27 6.66 -9.60
N GLN A 115 18.32 6.53 -8.67
CA GLN A 115 17.81 7.63 -7.86
C GLN A 115 18.89 8.21 -6.95
N PHE A 116 19.67 7.38 -6.26
CA PHE A 116 20.81 7.80 -5.46
C PHE A 116 21.93 8.41 -6.31
N CYS A 117 22.21 7.86 -7.51
CA CYS A 117 23.15 8.47 -8.45
C CYS A 117 22.67 9.83 -8.96
N SER A 118 21.38 9.96 -9.25
CA SER A 118 20.76 11.23 -9.65
C SER A 118 20.90 12.25 -8.53
N LEU A 119 20.56 11.90 -7.30
CA LEU A 119 20.73 12.74 -6.10
C LEU A 119 22.19 13.11 -5.84
N HIS A 120 23.13 12.18 -6.05
CA HIS A 120 24.56 12.44 -5.93
C HIS A 120 25.06 13.43 -7.00
N LYS A 121 24.54 13.37 -8.23
CA LYS A 121 24.83 14.37 -9.28
C LYS A 121 24.19 15.73 -8.96
N LEU A 122 23.05 15.72 -8.27
CA LEU A 122 22.28 16.90 -7.89
C LEU A 122 22.82 17.63 -6.66
N GLY A 123 23.64 17.01 -5.80
CA GLY A 123 24.01 17.63 -4.53
C GLY A 123 25.19 17.07 -3.75
N SER A 124 25.41 17.68 -2.58
CA SER A 124 26.45 17.35 -1.59
C SER A 124 26.13 16.07 -0.80
N LYS A 125 27.10 15.56 -0.03
CA LYS A 125 26.98 14.40 0.88
C LYS A 125 25.73 14.44 1.77
N TYR A 126 25.24 15.63 2.11
CA TYR A 126 24.04 15.85 2.93
C TYR A 126 22.73 15.44 2.25
N ILE A 127 22.53 15.76 0.96
CA ILE A 127 21.30 15.38 0.24
C ILE A 127 21.22 13.86 0.14
N LEU A 128 22.35 13.21 -0.11
CA LEU A 128 22.46 11.76 -0.14
C LEU A 128 22.14 11.13 1.23
N GLY A 129 22.69 11.70 2.31
CA GLY A 129 22.42 11.25 3.67
C GLY A 129 20.95 11.40 4.08
N ILE A 130 20.32 12.54 3.77
CA ILE A 130 18.91 12.80 4.06
C ILE A 130 18.01 11.86 3.26
N ALA A 131 18.29 11.62 1.98
CA ALA A 131 17.54 10.67 1.16
C ALA A 131 17.65 9.23 1.69
N GLY A 132 18.84 8.83 2.15
CA GLY A 132 19.05 7.52 2.79
C GLY A 132 18.28 7.39 4.11
N LEU A 133 18.32 8.42 4.97
CA LEU A 133 17.58 8.44 6.23
C LEU A 133 16.06 8.35 5.99
N PHE A 134 15.56 9.09 5.00
CA PHE A 134 14.17 9.04 4.58
C PHE A 134 13.75 7.63 4.13
N ALA A 135 14.55 6.98 3.29
CA ALA A 135 14.27 5.62 2.81
C ALA A 135 14.26 4.59 3.94
N VAL A 136 15.23 4.66 4.87
CA VAL A 136 15.30 3.74 6.02
C VAL A 136 14.10 3.94 6.95
N PHE A 137 13.75 5.19 7.26
CA PHE A 137 12.63 5.49 8.14
C PHE A 137 11.27 5.13 7.50
N SER A 138 11.10 5.39 6.21
CA SER A 138 9.92 4.97 5.45
C SER A 138 9.76 3.45 5.45
N SER A 139 10.86 2.70 5.27
CA SER A 139 10.88 1.24 5.37
C SER A 139 10.48 0.73 6.75
N PHE A 140 10.92 1.40 7.82
CA PHE A 140 10.54 1.04 9.18
C PHE A 140 9.03 1.23 9.46
N ILE A 141 8.46 2.37 9.06
CA ILE A 141 7.02 2.64 9.23
C ILE A 141 6.19 1.68 8.37
N PHE A 142 6.62 1.46 7.12
CA PHE A 142 5.94 0.54 6.22
C PHE A 142 5.90 -0.88 6.79
N THR A 143 7.06 -1.40 7.23
CA THR A 143 7.17 -2.71 7.86
C THR A 143 6.26 -2.85 9.07
N THR A 144 6.27 -1.85 9.94
CA THR A 144 5.39 -1.78 11.11
C THR A 144 3.91 -1.83 10.70
N THR A 145 3.55 -1.08 9.66
CA THR A 145 2.18 -1.00 9.17
C THR A 145 1.71 -2.35 8.61
N ILE A 146 2.53 -3.02 7.80
CA ILE A 146 2.20 -4.33 7.22
C ILE A 146 2.01 -5.40 8.31
N ILE A 147 2.96 -5.51 9.24
CA ILE A 147 2.90 -6.51 10.32
C ILE A 147 1.64 -6.34 11.17
N LYS A 148 1.24 -5.09 11.44
CA LYS A 148 0.12 -4.77 12.34
C LYS A 148 -1.24 -4.75 11.69
N PHE A 149 -1.36 -4.14 10.51
CA PHE A 149 -2.66 -3.98 9.86
C PHE A 149 -3.05 -5.18 9.02
N LEU A 150 -2.08 -5.91 8.44
CA LEU A 150 -2.37 -7.01 7.54
C LEU A 150 -2.06 -8.38 8.14
N GLY A 151 -1.40 -8.45 9.31
CA GLY A 151 -1.05 -9.71 9.97
C GLY A 151 -0.20 -10.63 9.09
N SER A 152 0.52 -10.06 8.11
CA SER A 152 1.20 -10.82 7.07
C SER A 152 2.51 -11.45 7.56
N ASP A 153 2.83 -12.60 6.97
CA ASP A 153 4.07 -13.31 7.26
C ASP A 153 5.31 -12.53 6.79
N ILE A 154 6.46 -12.84 7.38
CA ILE A 154 7.76 -12.23 7.03
C ILE A 154 8.13 -12.47 5.56
N THR A 155 7.62 -13.55 4.96
CA THR A 155 7.80 -13.91 3.55
C THR A 155 7.08 -12.93 2.61
N ASP A 156 5.93 -12.42 3.00
CA ASP A 156 5.18 -11.43 2.21
C ASP A 156 5.75 -10.03 2.44
N LEU A 157 6.25 -9.78 3.66
CA LEU A 157 6.95 -8.53 3.99
C LEU A 157 8.18 -8.31 3.11
N LYS A 158 9.01 -9.35 2.90
CA LYS A 158 10.18 -9.20 2.01
C LYS A 158 9.77 -8.83 0.59
N ASP A 159 8.62 -9.32 0.10
CA ASP A 159 8.14 -9.02 -1.25
C ASP A 159 7.54 -7.61 -1.31
N ALA A 160 6.80 -7.22 -0.26
CA ALA A 160 6.24 -5.88 -0.07
C ALA A 160 7.31 -4.77 -0.02
N LEU A 161 8.47 -5.03 0.59
CA LEU A 161 9.55 -4.05 0.71
C LEU A 161 10.11 -3.60 -0.65
N PHE A 162 10.09 -4.45 -1.67
CA PHE A 162 10.53 -4.05 -3.01
C PHE A 162 9.55 -3.11 -3.69
N PHE A 163 8.24 -3.24 -3.42
CA PHE A 163 7.25 -2.27 -3.88
C PHE A 163 7.47 -0.91 -3.22
N LEU A 164 7.78 -0.88 -1.92
CA LEU A 164 8.16 0.36 -1.26
C LEU A 164 9.36 1.03 -1.91
N LEU A 165 10.41 0.27 -2.21
CA LEU A 165 11.62 0.80 -2.86
C LEU A 165 11.39 1.25 -4.31
N LEU A 166 10.37 0.72 -5.00
CA LEU A 166 9.99 1.18 -6.33
C LEU A 166 9.16 2.45 -6.31
N LEU A 167 8.27 2.60 -5.34
CA LEU A 167 7.32 3.72 -5.26
C LEU A 167 7.87 4.90 -4.44
N ILE A 168 9.08 4.78 -3.88
CA ILE A 168 9.72 5.85 -3.16
C ILE A 168 10.17 6.98 -4.11
N ASP A 169 9.45 8.11 -4.07
CA ASP A 169 9.85 9.30 -4.83
C ASP A 169 10.89 10.15 -4.08
N LEU A 170 12.17 9.94 -4.41
CA LEU A 170 13.25 10.78 -3.89
C LEU A 170 13.53 12.04 -4.75
N SER A 171 12.90 12.19 -5.91
CA SER A 171 13.20 13.28 -6.85
C SER A 171 12.65 14.60 -6.32
N ASN A 172 11.37 14.59 -5.92
CA ASN A 172 10.69 15.71 -5.28
C ASN A 172 11.33 16.08 -3.93
N SER A 173 11.79 15.05 -3.19
CA SER A 173 12.63 15.22 -1.99
C SER A 173 13.91 16.00 -2.29
N GLY A 174 14.65 15.61 -3.32
CA GLY A 174 15.87 16.30 -3.74
C GLY A 174 15.65 17.79 -4.05
N THR A 175 14.56 18.14 -4.74
CA THR A 175 14.20 19.52 -5.04
C THR A 175 13.92 20.33 -3.78
N LEU A 176 13.14 19.79 -2.84
CA LEU A 176 12.85 20.44 -1.57
C LEU A 176 14.11 20.63 -0.72
N ALA A 177 15.01 19.64 -0.68
CA ALA A 177 16.31 19.76 -0.01
C ALA A 177 17.21 20.85 -0.61
N GLN A 178 17.22 20.99 -1.95
CA GLN A 178 17.97 22.04 -2.62
C GLN A 178 17.44 23.43 -2.25
N LEU A 179 16.12 23.60 -2.17
CA LEU A 179 15.50 24.85 -1.76
C LEU A 179 15.87 25.20 -0.31
N ALA A 180 15.84 24.21 0.60
CA ALA A 180 16.26 24.39 1.98
C ALA A 180 17.74 24.79 2.09
N LEU A 181 18.63 24.14 1.34
CA LEU A 181 20.08 24.41 1.33
C LEU A 181 20.45 25.84 0.87
N ALA A 182 19.57 26.49 0.10
CA ALA A 182 19.78 27.85 -0.34
C ALA A 182 19.62 28.89 0.77
N GLY A 183 18.91 28.56 1.85
CA GLY A 183 18.72 29.45 2.98
C GLY A 183 20.06 29.80 3.62
N THR A 184 20.19 31.02 4.18
CA THR A 184 21.41 31.47 4.84
C THR A 184 21.42 31.27 6.34
N ASN A 185 20.28 31.48 6.97
CA ASN A 185 20.02 31.30 8.41
C ASN A 185 18.93 30.24 8.64
N GLN A 186 18.71 29.83 9.90
CA GLN A 186 17.72 28.78 10.22
C GLN A 186 16.28 29.22 9.96
N ALA A 187 15.96 30.49 10.22
CA ALA A 187 14.69 31.09 9.85
C ALA A 187 14.45 31.03 8.33
N GLU A 188 15.48 31.31 7.52
CA GLU A 188 15.38 31.26 6.05
C GLU A 188 15.26 29.81 5.54
N VAL A 189 15.94 28.84 6.15
CA VAL A 189 15.77 27.41 5.82
C VAL A 189 14.33 26.98 6.08
N THR A 190 13.78 27.35 7.23
CA THR A 190 12.38 27.05 7.60
C THR A 190 11.41 27.68 6.62
N GLN A 191 11.61 28.96 6.28
CA GLN A 191 10.79 29.67 5.30
C GLN A 191 10.89 29.05 3.90
N ASN A 192 12.08 28.63 3.48
CA ASN A 192 12.32 27.98 2.20
C ASN A 192 11.65 26.60 2.14
N ILE A 193 11.71 25.80 3.22
CA ILE A 193 10.98 24.52 3.31
C ILE A 193 9.47 24.75 3.24
N ALA A 194 8.94 25.71 4.01
CA ALA A 194 7.53 26.06 3.99
C ALA A 194 7.06 26.50 2.59
N ARG A 195 7.86 27.35 1.91
CA ARG A 195 7.59 27.76 0.52
C ARG A 195 7.72 26.60 -0.46
N GLY A 196 8.67 25.68 -0.25
CA GLY A 196 8.81 24.48 -1.05
C GLY A 196 7.56 23.60 -0.98
N LEU A 197 7.03 23.38 0.22
CA LEU A 197 5.78 22.63 0.40
C LEU A 197 4.54 23.39 -0.09
N GLU A 198 4.52 24.72 -0.03
CA GLU A 198 3.45 25.53 -0.65
C GLU A 198 3.32 25.25 -2.16
N LEU A 199 4.46 25.08 -2.84
CA LEU A 199 4.52 24.88 -4.30
C LEU A 199 4.43 23.41 -4.69
N LEU A 200 5.25 22.55 -4.08
CA LEU A 200 5.38 21.12 -4.42
C LEU A 200 4.25 20.29 -3.81
N GLY A 201 3.76 20.69 -2.62
CA GLY A 201 2.85 19.86 -1.83
C GLY A 201 1.55 19.50 -2.56
N PRO A 202 0.82 20.47 -3.14
CA PRO A 202 -0.41 20.18 -3.87
C PRO A 202 -0.22 19.24 -5.07
N ALA A 203 0.91 19.35 -5.79
CA ALA A 203 1.22 18.49 -6.91
C ALA A 203 1.53 17.07 -6.45
N ILE A 204 2.36 16.93 -5.41
CA ILE A 204 2.73 15.63 -4.82
C ILE A 204 1.49 14.92 -4.26
N SER A 205 0.64 15.60 -3.49
CA SER A 205 -0.59 15.00 -2.97
C SER A 205 -1.50 14.49 -4.08
N LEU A 206 -1.61 15.25 -5.17
CA LEU A 206 -2.43 14.87 -6.30
C LEU A 206 -1.85 13.64 -7.02
N ASP A 207 -0.53 13.59 -7.17
CA ASP A 207 0.18 12.46 -7.77
C ASP A 207 0.04 11.20 -6.91
N THR A 208 0.17 11.33 -5.59
CA THR A 208 -0.11 10.25 -4.63
C THR A 208 -1.54 9.73 -4.74
N ILE A 209 -2.54 10.62 -4.90
CA ILE A 209 -3.95 10.21 -5.08
C ILE A 209 -4.13 9.46 -6.40
N VAL A 210 -3.56 9.96 -7.50
CA VAL A 210 -3.59 9.29 -8.80
C VAL A 210 -2.95 7.90 -8.69
N GLU A 211 -1.74 7.83 -8.16
CA GLU A 211 -0.99 6.60 -8.00
C GLU A 211 -1.73 5.58 -7.12
N THR A 212 -2.28 6.03 -5.99
CA THR A 212 -3.11 5.21 -5.09
C THR A 212 -4.34 4.66 -5.82
N LEU A 213 -5.04 5.48 -6.61
CA LEU A 213 -6.23 5.04 -7.34
C LEU A 213 -5.87 4.06 -8.46
N VAL A 214 -4.80 4.33 -9.22
CA VAL A 214 -4.34 3.46 -10.32
C VAL A 214 -3.91 2.10 -9.79
N ILE A 215 -3.03 2.07 -8.79
CA ILE A 215 -2.58 0.83 -8.16
C ILE A 215 -3.75 0.14 -7.47
N GLY A 216 -4.65 0.92 -6.86
CA GLY A 216 -5.85 0.41 -6.22
C GLY A 216 -6.74 -0.39 -7.17
N VAL A 217 -6.81 -0.08 -8.47
CA VAL A 217 -7.63 -0.88 -9.41
C VAL A 217 -7.18 -2.34 -9.43
N GLY A 218 -5.89 -2.60 -9.22
CA GLY A 218 -5.37 -3.97 -9.13
C GLY A 218 -5.89 -4.75 -7.91
N THR A 219 -6.39 -4.09 -6.87
CA THR A 219 -7.08 -4.75 -5.74
C THR A 219 -8.46 -5.30 -6.09
N LEU A 220 -8.96 -5.01 -7.30
CA LEU A 220 -10.26 -5.47 -7.80
C LEU A 220 -10.09 -6.50 -8.93
N SER A 221 -8.89 -7.05 -9.10
CA SER A 221 -8.55 -7.88 -10.26
C SER A 221 -9.09 -9.33 -10.17
N GLY A 222 -9.55 -9.79 -9.01
CA GLY A 222 -10.00 -11.17 -8.79
C GLY A 222 -8.87 -12.20 -8.66
N VAL A 223 -7.60 -11.75 -8.68
CA VAL A 223 -6.42 -12.61 -8.57
C VAL A 223 -5.77 -12.39 -7.21
N GLN A 224 -5.94 -13.33 -6.28
CA GLN A 224 -5.53 -13.20 -4.87
C GLN A 224 -4.10 -12.68 -4.69
N ARG A 225 -3.14 -13.20 -5.45
CA ARG A 225 -1.74 -12.75 -5.38
C ARG A 225 -1.60 -11.28 -5.79
N LEU A 226 -2.20 -10.89 -6.91
CA LEU A 226 -2.14 -9.51 -7.40
C LEU A 226 -2.82 -8.54 -6.43
N GLU A 227 -3.97 -8.92 -5.86
CA GLU A 227 -4.71 -8.09 -4.92
C GLU A 227 -3.91 -7.79 -3.64
N VAL A 228 -3.23 -8.79 -3.09
CA VAL A 228 -2.35 -8.62 -1.92
C VAL A 228 -1.19 -7.68 -2.25
N LEU A 229 -0.54 -7.85 -3.40
CA LEU A 229 0.58 -7.00 -3.82
C LEU A 229 0.14 -5.56 -4.10
N CYS A 230 -1.00 -5.37 -4.74
CA CYS A 230 -1.59 -4.05 -4.95
C CYS A 230 -1.98 -3.39 -3.63
N THR A 231 -2.43 -4.17 -2.64
CA THR A 231 -2.70 -3.66 -1.29
C THR A 231 -1.41 -3.17 -0.62
N PHE A 232 -0.32 -3.96 -0.68
CA PHE A 232 0.98 -3.53 -0.17
C PHE A 232 1.50 -2.27 -0.87
N ALA A 233 1.35 -2.18 -2.19
CA ALA A 233 1.75 -1.02 -2.97
C ALA A 233 0.94 0.24 -2.60
N VAL A 234 -0.39 0.14 -2.42
CA VAL A 234 -1.21 1.26 -1.93
C VAL A 234 -0.77 1.72 -0.53
N MET A 235 -0.55 0.77 0.39
CA MET A 235 -0.06 1.11 1.74
C MET A 235 1.30 1.79 1.70
N SER A 236 2.19 1.35 0.80
CA SER A 236 3.51 1.95 0.59
C SER A 236 3.40 3.40 0.14
N VAL A 237 2.55 3.70 -0.85
CA VAL A 237 2.35 5.06 -1.36
C VAL A 237 1.83 6.00 -0.27
N ILE A 238 0.88 5.52 0.54
CA ILE A 238 0.33 6.28 1.67
C ILE A 238 1.41 6.55 2.73
N VAL A 239 2.17 5.54 3.14
CA VAL A 239 3.27 5.69 4.12
C VAL A 239 4.32 6.67 3.59
N ASN A 240 4.74 6.51 2.33
CA ASN A 240 5.73 7.39 1.72
C ASN A 240 5.26 8.86 1.72
N TYR A 241 3.99 9.10 1.39
CA TYR A 241 3.39 10.44 1.44
C TYR A 241 3.37 11.02 2.85
N VAL A 242 2.97 10.24 3.87
CA VAL A 242 2.96 10.70 5.26
C VAL A 242 4.37 11.06 5.72
N VAL A 243 5.35 10.21 5.46
CA VAL A 243 6.75 10.47 5.82
C VAL A 243 7.29 11.70 5.07
N PHE A 244 6.96 11.86 3.79
CA PHE A 244 7.39 13.02 3.01
C PHE A 244 6.78 14.33 3.49
N MET A 245 5.50 14.35 3.86
CA MET A 245 4.84 15.58 4.32
C MET A 245 5.24 15.98 5.74
N THR A 246 5.62 15.02 6.59
CA THR A 246 5.84 15.26 8.03
C THR A 246 7.31 15.13 8.43
N PHE A 247 7.86 13.92 8.35
CA PHE A 247 9.21 13.59 8.80
C PHE A 247 10.29 14.27 7.97
N TYR A 248 10.12 14.29 6.64
CA TYR A 248 11.14 14.80 5.74
C TYR A 248 11.47 16.29 5.96
N PRO A 249 10.50 17.22 6.01
CA PRO A 249 10.73 18.63 6.35
C PRO A 249 11.40 18.84 7.72
N ALA A 250 10.98 18.07 8.73
CA ALA A 250 11.54 18.15 10.07
C ALA A 250 13.01 17.70 10.10
N CYS A 251 13.32 16.55 9.50
CA CYS A 251 14.68 16.04 9.40
C CYS A 251 15.57 16.95 8.57
N LEU A 252 15.05 17.49 7.47
CA LEU A 252 15.78 18.42 6.61
C LEU A 252 16.17 19.68 7.38
N SER A 253 15.24 20.28 8.13
CA SER A 253 15.50 21.44 9.00
C SER A 253 16.57 21.13 10.06
N LEU A 254 16.44 19.97 10.74
CA LEU A 254 17.36 19.57 11.81
C LEU A 254 18.77 19.26 11.32
N ILE A 255 18.89 18.47 10.25
CA ILE A 255 20.19 18.07 9.71
C ILE A 255 20.95 19.29 9.18
N LEU A 256 20.25 20.26 8.59
CA LEU A 256 20.87 21.51 8.12
C LEU A 256 21.29 22.43 9.28
N ASP A 257 20.54 22.45 10.38
CA ASP A 257 20.89 23.18 11.60
C ASP A 257 22.15 22.59 12.26
N LEU A 258 22.14 21.27 12.50
CA LEU A 258 23.29 20.56 13.07
C LEU A 258 24.54 20.64 12.18
N SER A 259 24.36 20.54 10.87
CA SER A 259 25.47 20.64 9.92
C SER A 259 26.11 22.03 9.92
N ARG A 260 25.33 23.11 10.10
CA ARG A 260 25.85 24.48 10.13
C ARG A 260 26.65 24.76 11.39
N ASN A 261 26.26 24.15 12.51
CA ASN A 261 26.97 24.32 13.78
C ASN A 261 28.27 23.49 13.83
N GLY A 262 28.44 22.50 12.95
CA GLY A 262 29.58 21.58 12.96
C GLY A 262 30.65 21.78 11.87
N MET A 263 30.32 22.31 10.67
CA MET A 263 31.28 22.45 9.56
C MET A 263 30.97 23.63 8.62
N ASP A 264 32.02 24.24 8.09
CA ASP A 264 32.00 25.37 7.16
C ASP A 264 31.28 25.00 5.84
N MET A 265 30.03 25.45 5.72
CA MET A 265 29.09 25.17 4.62
C MET A 265 29.26 26.11 3.41
N SER A 266 30.40 26.80 3.30
CA SER A 266 30.63 27.84 2.28
C SER A 266 30.65 27.30 0.84
N LEU A 267 31.31 26.16 0.60
CA LEU A 267 31.49 25.61 -0.76
C LEU A 267 30.21 24.98 -1.34
N VAL A 268 29.42 24.27 -0.52
CA VAL A 268 28.15 23.66 -0.93
C VAL A 268 27.11 24.74 -1.22
N ARG A 269 27.09 25.79 -0.39
CA ARG A 269 26.22 26.95 -0.56
C ARG A 269 26.53 27.70 -1.85
N ALA A 270 27.79 28.00 -2.14
CA ALA A 270 28.20 28.69 -3.37
C ALA A 270 27.74 27.92 -4.63
N LYS A 271 27.93 26.59 -4.65
CA LYS A 271 27.49 25.74 -5.77
C LYS A 271 25.97 25.64 -5.91
N ALA A 272 25.23 25.70 -4.80
CA ALA A 272 23.77 25.66 -4.79
C ALA A 272 23.11 27.01 -5.18
N LYS A 273 23.75 28.13 -4.81
CA LYS A 273 23.23 29.50 -5.03
C LYS A 273 23.24 29.92 -6.49
N ASP A 274 24.29 29.60 -7.25
CA ASP A 274 24.56 30.26 -8.53
C ASP A 274 23.90 29.64 -9.78
N SER A 275 23.53 28.35 -9.78
CA SER A 275 23.12 27.67 -11.03
C SER A 275 21.71 27.08 -11.04
N LYS A 276 21.09 26.88 -9.88
CA LYS A 276 19.88 26.04 -9.80
C LYS A 276 18.74 26.60 -8.98
N LEU A 277 18.92 27.57 -8.09
CA LEU A 277 17.77 28.14 -7.36
C LEU A 277 16.78 28.83 -8.30
N LEU A 278 17.29 29.61 -9.26
CA LEU A 278 16.47 30.29 -10.27
C LEU A 278 15.92 29.29 -11.30
N LYS A 279 16.66 28.22 -11.60
CA LYS A 279 16.25 27.18 -12.56
C LYS A 279 15.25 26.19 -11.97
N ALA A 280 15.40 25.77 -10.71
CA ALA A 280 14.49 24.87 -10.00
C ALA A 280 13.18 25.57 -9.63
N LEU A 281 13.22 26.87 -9.27
CA LEU A 281 11.99 27.65 -9.10
C LEU A 281 11.24 27.83 -10.43
N ASN A 282 11.93 28.17 -11.53
CA ASN A 282 11.29 28.29 -12.85
C ASN A 282 10.87 26.93 -13.44
N GLU A 283 11.66 25.85 -13.29
CA GLU A 283 11.30 24.51 -13.79
C GLU A 283 10.16 23.90 -12.99
N GLU A 284 10.07 24.08 -11.67
CA GLU A 284 8.93 23.56 -10.87
C GLU A 284 7.65 24.38 -11.08
N GLU A 285 7.74 25.71 -11.23
CA GLU A 285 6.62 26.55 -11.68
C GLU A 285 6.16 26.14 -13.09
N GLN A 286 7.10 25.78 -13.98
CA GLN A 286 6.84 25.38 -15.36
C GLN A 286 6.41 23.91 -15.54
N LYS A 287 6.73 23.01 -14.59
CA LYS A 287 6.43 21.57 -14.65
C LYS A 287 5.01 21.25 -14.21
N ALA A 288 4.42 22.05 -13.32
CA ALA A 288 2.99 22.00 -13.05
C ALA A 288 2.21 22.69 -14.17
N ASN A 289 2.31 22.15 -15.39
CA ASN A 289 1.49 22.59 -16.51
C ASN A 289 0.02 22.52 -16.06
N PRO A 290 -0.71 23.65 -16.01
CA PRO A 290 -2.08 23.67 -15.51
C PRO A 290 -2.99 22.75 -16.32
N VAL A 291 -2.63 22.46 -17.57
CA VAL A 291 -3.31 21.45 -18.41
C VAL A 291 -3.11 20.05 -17.84
N VAL A 292 -1.88 19.66 -17.51
CA VAL A 292 -1.58 18.33 -16.94
C VAL A 292 -2.27 18.17 -15.58
N GLN A 293 -2.25 19.21 -14.74
CA GLN A 293 -2.94 19.15 -13.45
C GLN A 293 -4.46 18.97 -13.62
N ARG A 294 -5.07 19.70 -14.56
CA ARG A 294 -6.50 19.53 -14.88
C ARG A 294 -6.80 18.13 -15.39
N VAL A 295 -5.96 17.57 -16.25
CA VAL A 295 -6.10 16.19 -16.75
C VAL A 295 -6.01 15.19 -15.59
N LYS A 296 -5.06 15.37 -14.67
CA LYS A 296 -4.95 14.49 -13.51
C LYS A 296 -6.19 14.57 -12.60
N ILE A 297 -6.79 15.75 -12.41
CA ILE A 297 -8.06 15.88 -11.63
C ILE A 297 -9.22 15.14 -12.30
N ILE A 298 -9.32 15.21 -13.63
CA ILE A 298 -10.34 14.47 -14.38
C ILE A 298 -10.09 12.95 -14.25
N MET A 299 -8.84 12.54 -14.40
CA MET A 299 -8.40 11.14 -14.23
C MET A 299 -8.71 10.61 -12.83
N THR A 300 -8.36 11.34 -11.75
CA THR A 300 -8.67 10.91 -10.38
C THR A 300 -10.16 10.79 -10.14
N THR A 301 -10.95 11.75 -10.64
CA THR A 301 -12.41 11.72 -10.52
C THR A 301 -12.99 10.48 -11.23
N GLY A 302 -12.53 10.20 -12.45
CA GLY A 302 -12.93 9.02 -13.22
C GLY A 302 -12.55 7.71 -12.53
N LEU A 303 -11.30 7.58 -12.09
CA LEU A 303 -10.83 6.40 -11.38
C LEU A 303 -11.56 6.20 -10.05
N MET A 304 -11.84 7.27 -9.32
CA MET A 304 -12.59 7.18 -8.07
C MET A 304 -14.03 6.69 -8.30
N ILE A 305 -14.69 7.15 -9.38
CA ILE A 305 -16.01 6.64 -9.76
C ILE A 305 -15.93 5.16 -10.13
N VAL A 306 -14.91 4.74 -10.89
CA VAL A 306 -14.70 3.31 -11.22
C VAL A 306 -14.52 2.48 -9.96
N HIS A 307 -13.73 2.95 -9.00
CA HIS A 307 -13.53 2.31 -7.71
C HIS A 307 -14.82 2.17 -6.91
N ILE A 308 -15.60 3.26 -6.80
CA ILE A 308 -16.86 3.27 -6.08
C ILE A 308 -17.88 2.35 -6.77
N TYR A 309 -18.03 2.46 -8.09
CA TYR A 309 -18.99 1.64 -8.84
C TYR A 309 -18.63 0.16 -8.79
N SER A 310 -17.35 -0.16 -8.96
CA SER A 310 -16.84 -1.52 -8.86
C SER A 310 -17.09 -2.11 -7.47
N ARG A 311 -16.71 -1.40 -6.39
CA ARG A 311 -16.98 -1.88 -5.02
C ARG A 311 -18.46 -2.01 -4.71
N MET A 312 -19.31 -1.10 -5.21
CA MET A 312 -20.75 -1.20 -5.03
C MET A 312 -21.30 -2.43 -5.78
N VAL A 313 -20.94 -2.63 -7.06
CA VAL A 313 -21.39 -3.82 -7.83
C VAL A 313 -20.91 -5.14 -7.21
N PHE A 314 -19.66 -5.20 -6.75
CA PHE A 314 -19.13 -6.40 -6.09
C PHE A 314 -19.72 -6.62 -4.69
N SER A 315 -19.87 -5.57 -3.88
CA SER A 315 -20.57 -5.65 -2.58
C SER A 315 -22.05 -6.00 -2.74
N ASN A 316 -22.61 -5.70 -3.91
CA ASN A 316 -24.00 -5.98 -4.24
C ASN A 316 -24.25 -7.42 -4.73
N GLY A 317 -23.19 -8.15 -5.11
CA GLY A 317 -23.28 -9.57 -5.45
C GLY A 317 -23.50 -10.47 -4.23
N ASP A 318 -23.04 -10.05 -3.04
CA ASP A 318 -23.12 -10.87 -1.82
C ASP A 318 -24.48 -10.80 -1.13
N TYR A 319 -25.27 -9.73 -1.34
CA TYR A 319 -26.59 -9.60 -0.71
C TYR A 319 -27.73 -10.28 -1.48
N GLU A 320 -27.57 -10.57 -2.78
CA GLU A 320 -28.64 -11.18 -3.58
C GLU A 320 -28.82 -12.69 -3.26
N SER A 321 -28.00 -13.21 -2.35
CA SER A 321 -28.13 -14.54 -1.75
C SER A 321 -29.00 -14.56 -0.49
N VAL A 322 -29.24 -13.42 0.16
CA VAL A 322 -30.02 -13.34 1.42
C VAL A 322 -31.50 -13.01 1.17
N ASP A 323 -31.83 -12.27 0.11
CA ASP A 323 -33.22 -11.84 -0.16
C ASP A 323 -34.11 -12.92 -0.81
N LYS A 324 -33.56 -14.09 -1.18
CA LYS A 324 -34.36 -15.20 -1.75
C LYS A 324 -34.87 -16.21 -0.73
N THR A 325 -34.62 -16.03 0.57
CA THR A 325 -35.01 -17.01 1.61
C THR A 325 -36.16 -16.57 2.53
N PHE A 326 -36.63 -15.31 2.47
CA PHE A 326 -37.70 -14.83 3.35
C PHE A 326 -38.89 -14.20 2.60
N THR A 327 -39.63 -15.00 1.84
CA THR A 327 -41.08 -14.80 1.67
C THR A 327 -41.80 -16.13 1.46
N PRO A 328 -42.66 -16.58 2.40
CA PRO A 328 -43.55 -17.71 2.18
C PRO A 328 -44.78 -17.26 1.36
N GLN A 329 -45.06 -18.02 0.30
CA GLN A 329 -46.36 -18.23 -0.38
C GLN A 329 -47.51 -17.25 -0.08
N LEU A 330 -47.97 -16.54 -1.12
CA LEU A 330 -49.40 -16.28 -1.32
C LEU A 330 -49.81 -16.61 -2.76
N ASN A 331 -50.44 -17.78 -2.86
CA ASN A 331 -51.30 -18.24 -3.92
C ASN A 331 -52.34 -17.18 -4.34
N MET A 332 -52.36 -16.82 -5.62
CA MET A 332 -53.53 -16.21 -6.29
C MET A 332 -53.61 -16.74 -7.72
N ASN A 333 -54.44 -17.77 -7.86
CA ASN A 333 -55.01 -18.24 -9.11
C ASN A 333 -55.99 -17.17 -9.67
N VAL A 334 -55.71 -16.62 -10.84
CA VAL A 334 -56.69 -15.88 -11.66
C VAL A 334 -56.63 -16.38 -13.09
N ASN A 335 -57.61 -17.22 -13.44
CA ASN A 335 -58.05 -17.48 -14.80
C ASN A 335 -58.63 -16.20 -15.41
N ASN A 336 -58.25 -15.85 -16.64
CA ASN A 336 -59.14 -15.25 -17.65
C ASN A 336 -58.53 -15.27 -19.08
N ASN A 337 -58.97 -16.27 -19.84
CA ASN A 337 -59.43 -16.31 -21.24
C ASN A 337 -59.05 -15.23 -22.28
N ARG A 338 -58.82 -15.73 -23.51
CA ARG A 338 -58.99 -15.10 -24.87
C ARG A 338 -57.87 -14.15 -25.34
N THR A 339 -57.30 -14.18 -26.56
CA THR A 339 -57.71 -14.77 -27.85
C THR A 339 -56.51 -14.72 -28.82
N GLU A 340 -55.96 -15.85 -29.27
CA GLU A 340 -55.18 -16.00 -30.51
C GLU A 340 -55.34 -17.47 -30.91
N SER A 341 -56.02 -17.87 -31.97
CA SER A 341 -55.53 -17.80 -33.34
C SER A 341 -56.47 -18.69 -34.17
N GLY A 342 -56.90 -18.22 -35.34
CA GLY A 342 -57.86 -18.92 -36.19
C GLY A 342 -57.89 -18.30 -37.58
N GLU A 343 -56.93 -18.74 -38.38
CA GLU A 343 -56.92 -18.91 -39.84
C GLU A 343 -57.86 -18.03 -40.70
N LEU A 344 -57.27 -17.22 -41.58
CA LEU A 344 -57.88 -16.96 -42.89
C LEU A 344 -56.84 -16.50 -43.91
N SER A 345 -56.29 -17.45 -44.67
CA SER A 345 -55.67 -17.35 -46.00
C SER A 345 -55.01 -18.72 -46.26
N ASP A 346 -55.78 -19.78 -46.51
CA ASP A 346 -56.29 -20.11 -47.84
C ASP A 346 -55.18 -20.05 -48.89
N LEU A 347 -54.48 -21.17 -49.12
CA LEU A 347 -53.96 -21.64 -50.42
C LEU A 347 -53.01 -22.83 -50.22
N ILE A 348 -53.44 -24.02 -50.65
CA ILE A 348 -52.74 -24.90 -51.63
C ILE A 348 -52.90 -26.41 -51.32
N ILE A 349 -53.88 -26.98 -52.04
CA ILE A 349 -53.77 -28.18 -52.89
C ILE A 349 -53.56 -29.55 -52.20
N LYS A 350 -54.70 -30.24 -52.11
CA LYS A 350 -54.98 -31.65 -52.44
C LYS A 350 -54.95 -32.70 -51.33
#